data_AF-A0A7L5UGD2-F1
#
_entry.id   AF-A0A7L5UGD2-F1
#
_cell.length_a   1.000
_cell.length_b   1.000
_cell.length_c   1.000
_cell.angle_alpha   90.00
_cell.angle_beta   90.00
_cell.angle_gamma   90.00
#
_symmetry.space_group_name_H-M   'P 1'
#
loop_
_entity.id
_entity.type
_entity.pdbx_description
1 polymer ?
#
loop_
_entity_poly.entity_id
_entity_poly.type
_entity_poly.pdbx_seq_one_letter_code
_entity_poly.pdbx_strand_id
1 'polypeptide(L)'
;MIIRILVFICAMIFLIETNYFRTHQEKMYFGMPMKHPENVKTTSKIWMIILALMTILALVAAFTMNLVIIFTTLILGCILELLMAISVSSILLKP
;
A
#
# COMPACT_ATOMS: atom_id res chain seq x y z
N MET A 1 -12.22 11.24 -19.35
CA MET A 1 -12.14 9.76 -19.35
C MET A 1 -10.77 9.25 -18.87
N ILE A 2 -9.67 9.79 -19.37
CA ILE A 2 -8.29 9.37 -19.02
C ILE A 2 -8.02 9.41 -17.49
N ILE A 3 -8.37 10.51 -16.82
CA ILE A 3 -8.15 10.64 -15.36
C ILE A 3 -8.84 9.52 -14.58
N ARG A 4 -10.07 9.15 -14.95
CA ARG A 4 -10.80 8.05 -14.28
C ARG A 4 -10.05 6.73 -14.40
N ILE A 5 -9.53 6.44 -15.60
CA ILE A 5 -8.75 5.22 -15.87
C ILE A 5 -7.49 5.21 -15.01
N LEU A 6 -6.77 6.34 -14.93
CA LEU A 6 -5.55 6.45 -14.12
C LEU A 6 -5.83 6.24 -12.62
N VAL A 7 -6.92 6.82 -12.09
CA VAL A 7 -7.30 6.61 -10.67
C VAL A 7 -7.73 5.16 -10.42
N PHE A 8 -8.38 4.52 -11.39
CA PHE A 8 -8.73 3.09 -11.29
C PHE A 8 -7.48 2.19 -11.30
N ILE A 9 -6.48 2.51 -12.13
CA ILE A 9 -5.19 1.83 -12.14
C ILE A 9 -4.50 2.01 -10.78
N CYS A 10 -4.53 3.21 -10.20
CA CYS A 10 -3.99 3.47 -8.87
C CYS A 10 -4.68 2.60 -7.79
N ALA A 11 -6.01 2.47 -7.84
CA ALA A 11 -6.74 1.57 -6.95
C ALA A 11 -6.32 0.10 -7.13
N MET A 12 -6.07 -0.34 -8.36
CA MET A 12 -5.59 -1.69 -8.63
C MET A 12 -4.17 -1.93 -8.10
N ILE A 13 -3.29 -0.94 -8.16
CA ILE A 13 -1.93 -1.02 -7.59
C ILE A 13 -2.02 -1.23 -6.07
N PHE A 14 -2.78 -0.39 -5.36
CA PHE A 14 -2.97 -0.55 -3.91
C PHE A 14 -3.60 -1.90 -3.55
N LEU A 15 -4.50 -2.42 -4.39
CA LEU A 15 -5.08 -3.74 -4.19
C LEU A 15 -4.05 -4.86 -4.35
N ILE A 16 -3.17 -4.77 -5.35
CA ILE A 16 -2.09 -5.74 -5.56
C ILE A 16 -1.13 -5.72 -4.35
N GLU A 17 -0.74 -4.54 -3.88
CA GLU A 17 0.14 -4.39 -2.71
C GLU A 17 -0.52 -4.89 -1.43
N THR A 18 -1.81 -4.59 -1.22
CA THR A 18 -2.60 -5.14 -0.11
C THR A 18 -2.52 -6.68 -0.10
N ASN A 19 -2.69 -7.31 -1.26
CA ASN A 19 -2.59 -8.76 -1.40
C ASN A 19 -1.16 -9.26 -1.20
N TYR A 20 -0.15 -8.49 -1.62
CA TYR A 20 1.25 -8.80 -1.36
C TYR A 20 1.54 -8.85 0.14
N PHE A 21 1.16 -7.81 0.91
CA PHE A 21 1.34 -7.80 2.37
C PHE A 21 0.50 -8.87 3.08
N ARG A 22 -0.67 -9.23 2.54
CA ARG A 22 -1.47 -10.35 3.05
C ARG A 22 -0.75 -11.69 2.90
N THR A 23 -0.10 -11.91 1.77
CA THR A 23 0.58 -13.19 1.46
C THR A 23 1.97 -13.30 2.09
N HIS A 24 2.63 -12.17 2.36
CA HIS A 24 3.99 -12.11 2.90
C HIS A 24 4.06 -11.88 4.41
N GLN A 25 2.97 -12.14 5.14
CA GLN A 25 2.98 -12.09 6.61
C GLN A 25 3.89 -13.16 7.23
N GLU A 26 4.08 -14.28 6.53
CA GLU A 26 4.84 -15.45 7.00
C GLU A 26 5.85 -15.94 5.95
N LYS A 27 6.01 -15.21 4.83
CA LYS A 27 6.91 -15.55 3.72
C LYS A 27 7.97 -14.48 3.52
N MET A 28 9.16 -14.90 3.08
CA MET A 28 10.30 -14.01 2.82
C MET A 28 9.91 -12.81 1.94
N TYR A 29 10.27 -11.61 2.37
CA TYR A 29 10.15 -10.40 1.55
C TYR A 29 11.30 -10.37 0.55
N PHE A 30 11.00 -10.21 -0.74
CA PHE A 30 12.01 -10.07 -1.79
C PHE A 30 13.12 -11.15 -1.78
N GLY A 31 12.78 -12.38 -1.35
CA GLY A 31 13.74 -13.48 -1.27
C GLY A 31 14.78 -13.36 -0.13
N MET A 32 14.64 -12.37 0.76
CA MET A 32 15.49 -12.20 1.92
C MET A 32 14.89 -12.89 3.16
N PRO A 33 15.70 -13.61 3.96
CA PRO A 33 15.24 -14.22 5.20
C PRO A 33 14.81 -13.13 6.21
N MET A 34 13.71 -13.37 6.91
CA MET A 34 13.22 -12.44 7.93
C MET A 34 14.14 -12.46 9.17
N LYS A 35 14.85 -11.36 9.44
CA LYS A 35 15.61 -11.20 10.68
C LYS A 35 14.73 -11.07 11.93
N HIS A 36 13.55 -10.45 11.78
CA HIS A 36 12.60 -10.20 12.88
C HIS A 36 11.16 -10.59 12.49
N PRO A 37 10.81 -11.88 12.50
CA PRO A 37 9.56 -12.38 11.93
C PRO A 37 8.29 -11.80 12.58
N GLU A 38 8.29 -11.58 13.91
CA GLU A 38 7.12 -10.99 14.59
C GLU A 38 6.89 -9.51 14.22
N ASN A 39 7.97 -8.74 14.11
CA ASN A 39 7.90 -7.33 13.70
C ASN A 39 7.49 -7.22 12.23
N VAL A 40 8.02 -8.10 11.36
CA VAL A 40 7.62 -8.18 9.95
C VAL A 40 6.13 -8.51 9.85
N LYS A 41 5.62 -9.50 10.58
CA LYS A 41 4.20 -9.88 10.57
C LYS A 41 3.31 -8.73 11.02
N THR A 42 3.69 -8.03 12.09
CA THR A 42 2.94 -6.89 12.61
C THR A 42 2.90 -5.74 11.61
N THR A 43 4.05 -5.32 11.08
CA THR A 43 4.12 -4.25 10.08
C THR A 43 3.39 -4.61 8.79
N SER A 44 3.49 -5.87 8.34
CA SER A 44 2.75 -6.37 7.17
C SER A 44 1.23 -6.26 7.38
N LYS A 45 0.74 -6.61 8.57
CA LYS A 45 -0.68 -6.53 8.90
C LYS A 45 -1.16 -5.07 8.95
N ILE A 46 -0.34 -4.16 9.49
CA ILE A 46 -0.65 -2.72 9.52
C ILE A 46 -0.76 -2.18 8.09
N TRP A 47 0.24 -2.43 7.22
CA TRP A 47 0.22 -1.93 5.84
C TRP A 47 -0.86 -2.55 4.99
N MET A 48 -1.16 -3.84 5.17
CA MET A 48 -2.30 -4.50 4.53
C MET A 48 -3.61 -3.74 4.82
N ILE A 49 -3.85 -3.33 6.07
CA ILE A 49 -5.08 -2.60 6.43
C ILE A 49 -5.07 -1.20 5.82
N ILE A 50 -3.96 -0.48 5.91
CA ILE A 50 -3.83 0.89 5.37
C ILE A 50 -4.05 0.89 3.85
N LEU A 51 -3.41 -0.01 3.12
CA LEU A 51 -3.53 -0.10 1.65
C LEU A 51 -4.92 -0.57 1.21
N ALA A 52 -5.58 -1.43 2.00
CA ALA A 52 -6.97 -1.79 1.75
C ALA A 52 -7.90 -0.57 1.84
N LEU A 53 -7.70 0.29 2.84
CA LEU A 53 -8.45 1.54 2.98
C LEU A 53 -8.14 2.51 1.82
N MET A 54 -6.87 2.60 1.41
CA MET A 54 -6.47 3.42 0.25
C MET A 54 -7.07 2.92 -1.06
N THR A 55 -7.19 1.60 -1.23
CA THR A 55 -7.89 1.00 -2.38
C THR A 55 -9.34 1.46 -2.44
N ILE A 56 -10.05 1.42 -1.30
CA ILE A 56 -11.44 1.89 -1.21
C ILE A 56 -11.52 3.38 -1.53
N LEU A 57 -10.62 4.19 -0.95
CA LEU A 57 -10.57 5.64 -1.18
C LEU A 57 -10.35 5.96 -2.67
N ALA A 58 -9.42 5.25 -3.33
CA ALA A 58 -9.13 5.39 -4.75
C ALA A 58 -10.29 4.96 -5.64
N LEU A 59 -11.02 3.90 -5.29
CA LEU A 59 -12.25 3.52 -5.99
C LEU A 59 -13.31 4.63 -5.87
N VAL A 60 -13.55 5.14 -4.66
CA VAL A 60 -14.49 6.26 -4.44
C VAL A 60 -14.09 7.50 -5.24
N ALA A 61 -12.80 7.82 -5.30
CA ALA A 61 -12.27 8.91 -6.11
C ALA A 61 -12.54 8.69 -7.62
N ALA A 62 -12.35 7.46 -8.11
CA ALA A 62 -12.61 7.12 -9.51
C ALA A 62 -14.10 7.22 -9.90
N PHE A 63 -15.01 6.84 -8.99
CA PHE A 63 -16.45 6.92 -9.22
C PHE A 63 -16.97 8.35 -9.16
N THR A 64 -16.64 9.07 -8.08
CA THR A 64 -17.16 10.43 -7.81
C THR A 64 -16.62 11.48 -8.78
N MET A 65 -15.42 11.28 -9.34
CA MET A 65 -14.74 12.26 -10.21
C MET A 65 -14.60 13.65 -9.58
N ASN A 66 -14.64 13.73 -8.25
CA ASN A 66 -14.43 14.97 -7.52
C ASN A 66 -12.93 15.27 -7.46
N LEU A 67 -12.51 16.41 -8.03
CA LEU A 67 -11.10 16.80 -8.10
C LEU A 67 -10.43 16.83 -6.73
N VAL A 68 -11.11 17.34 -5.70
CA VAL A 68 -10.56 17.43 -4.34
C VAL A 68 -10.28 16.03 -3.77
N ILE A 69 -11.21 15.10 -3.96
CA ILE A 69 -11.06 13.71 -3.49
C ILE A 69 -9.92 13.02 -4.24
N ILE A 70 -9.82 13.23 -5.56
CA ILE A 70 -8.74 12.65 -6.39
C ILE A 70 -7.37 13.15 -5.91
N PHE A 71 -7.19 14.47 -5.79
CA PHE A 71 -5.90 15.04 -5.36
C PHE A 71 -5.53 14.61 -3.94
N THR A 72 -6.49 14.63 -3.01
CA THR A 72 -6.26 14.19 -1.63
C THR A 72 -5.86 12.72 -1.58
N THR A 73 -6.52 11.86 -2.36
CA THR A 73 -6.19 10.43 -2.45
C THR A 73 -4.79 10.21 -3.02
N LEU A 74 -4.40 10.93 -4.07
CA LEU A 74 -3.08 10.82 -4.68
C LEU A 74 -1.98 11.28 -3.72
N ILE A 75 -2.15 12.42 -3.05
CA ILE A 75 -1.17 12.94 -2.08
C ILE A 75 -1.02 11.95 -0.92
N LEU A 76 -2.14 11.47 -0.35
CA LEU A 76 -2.10 10.47 0.71
C LEU A 76 -1.43 9.18 0.25
N GLY A 77 -1.75 8.71 -0.96
CA GLY A 77 -1.12 7.54 -1.57
C GLY A 77 0.40 7.67 -1.63
N CYS A 78 0.91 8.78 -2.17
CA CYS A 78 2.35 9.01 -2.26
C CYS A 78 3.04 9.06 -0.89
N ILE A 79 2.41 9.69 0.11
CA ILE A 79 2.97 9.76 1.47
C ILE A 79 3.01 8.37 2.11
N LEU A 80 1.93 7.60 1.97
CA LEU A 80 1.83 6.25 2.54
C LEU A 80 2.80 5.28 1.86
N GLU A 81 2.97 5.36 0.54
CA GLU A 81 3.98 4.60 -0.20
C GLU A 81 5.39 4.86 0.33
N LEU A 82 5.75 6.13 0.53
CA LEU A 82 7.06 6.50 1.05
C LEU A 82 7.27 5.94 2.47
N LEU A 83 6.28 6.10 3.35
CA LEU A 83 6.34 5.58 4.72
C LEU A 83 6.43 4.05 4.74
N MET A 84 5.70 3.39 3.85
CA MET A 84 5.74 1.94 3.69
C MET A 84 7.13 1.48 3.27
N ALA A 85 7.69 2.07 2.22
CA ALA A 85 9.02 1.74 1.73
C ALA A 85 10.09 1.91 2.84
N ILE A 86 10.03 3.00 3.60
CA ILE A 86 10.94 3.24 4.73
C ILE A 86 10.75 2.18 5.81
N SER A 87 9.52 1.91 6.22
CA SER A 87 9.24 0.96 7.30
C SER A 87 9.67 -0.47 6.96
N VAL A 88 9.35 -0.96 5.75
CA VAL A 88 9.70 -2.32 5.30
C VAL A 88 11.22 -2.44 5.14
N SER A 89 11.88 -1.44 4.53
CA SER A 89 13.33 -1.44 4.36
C SER A 89 14.06 -1.39 5.70
N SER A 90 13.60 -0.57 6.64
CA SER A 90 14.21 -0.47 7.96
C SER A 90 14.14 -1.78 8.75
N ILE A 91 13.07 -2.56 8.60
CA ILE A 91 12.93 -3.86 9.26
C ILE A 91 13.81 -4.92 8.61
N LEU A 92 13.96 -4.89 7.29
CA LEU A 92 14.83 -5.82 6.54
C LEU A 92 16.32 -5.55 6.78
N LEU A 93 16.70 -4.27 6.88
CA LEU A 93 18.09 -3.83 7.03
C LEU A 93 18.53 -3.66 8.48
N LYS A 94 17.62 -3.78 9.46
CA LYS A 94 17.98 -3.73 10.88
C LYS A 94 19.07 -4.78 11.16
N PRO A 95 20.19 -4.41 11.82
CA PRO A 95 21.28 -5.33 12.09
C PRO A 95 20.80 -6.56 12.88
#